data_AF-A0A1G1H8V9-F1
#
_entry.id   AF-A0A1G1H8V9-F1
#
_cell.length_a   1.000
_cell.length_b   1.000
_cell.length_c   1.000
_cell.angle_alpha   90.00
_cell.angle_beta   90.00
_cell.angle_gamma   90.00
#
_symmetry.space_group_name_H-M   'P 1'
#
loop_
_entity.id
_entity.type
_entity.pdbx_description
1 polymer ?
#
loop_
_entity_poly.entity_id
_entity_poly.type
_entity_poly.pdbx_seq_one_letter_code
_entity_poly.pdbx_strand_id
1 'polypeptide(L)'
;MVKMIEASCKPDALTRTIPAGQAWLVIVKASATNNLDTNRAAYWKAALVYRPSGGSATRQGSVASVIPDIESDTNWGGVNITISGNDVLATVQGKNGVNINWRVSWEILPNTE
;
A
#
# COMPACT_ATOMS: atom_id res chain seq x y z
N MET A 1 -11.40 14.65 12.87
CA MET A 1 -10.56 14.97 11.70
C MET A 1 -9.39 14.01 11.70
N VAL A 2 -9.38 13.02 10.81
CA VAL A 2 -8.26 12.06 10.72
C VAL A 2 -7.13 12.79 9.99
N LYS A 3 -6.10 13.20 10.72
CA LYS A 3 -4.90 13.82 10.16
C LYS A 3 -4.07 12.67 9.57
N MET A 4 -3.98 12.58 8.24
CA MET A 4 -2.98 11.72 7.62
C MET A 4 -1.61 12.26 8.04
N ILE A 5 -0.97 11.59 8.99
CA ILE A 5 0.37 11.94 9.44
C ILE A 5 1.31 11.52 8.31
N GLU A 6 2.11 12.46 7.82
CA GLU A 6 3.18 12.24 6.86
C GLU A 6 4.09 11.14 7.40
N ALA A 7 3.84 9.91 6.95
CA ALA A 7 4.87 8.89 6.93
C ALA A 7 6.11 9.53 6.31
N SER A 8 7.28 9.36 6.93
CA SER A 8 8.56 9.77 6.35
C SER A 8 8.94 8.98 5.09
N CYS A 9 7.97 8.39 4.38
CA CYS A 9 8.16 7.86 3.06
C CYS A 9 8.18 9.03 2.07
N LYS A 10 9.11 9.01 1.11
CA LYS A 10 9.08 9.97 -0.01
C LYS A 10 7.67 9.96 -0.63
N PRO A 11 7.02 11.11 -0.86
CA PRO A 11 5.67 11.17 -1.46
C PRO A 11 5.54 10.36 -2.76
N ASP A 12 6.63 10.29 -3.54
CA ASP A 12 6.71 9.55 -4.81
C ASP A 12 6.81 8.01 -4.65
N ALA A 13 6.94 7.51 -3.42
CA ALA A 13 7.03 6.09 -3.12
C ALA A 13 5.66 5.43 -2.87
N LEU A 14 4.56 6.19 -2.86
CA LEU A 14 3.22 5.69 -2.56
C LEU A 14 2.30 5.57 -3.78
N THR A 15 2.76 5.98 -4.96
CA THR A 15 1.93 5.95 -6.18
C THR A 15 2.66 5.23 -7.31
N ARG A 16 1.91 4.42 -8.06
CA ARG A 16 2.41 3.74 -9.26
C ARG A 16 1.35 3.74 -10.37
N THR A 17 1.75 4.20 -11.54
CA THR A 17 0.89 4.11 -12.73
C THR A 17 0.85 2.69 -13.27
N ILE A 18 -0.35 2.21 -13.57
CA ILE A 18 -0.56 0.86 -14.11
C ILE A 18 -0.44 0.91 -15.62
N PRO A 19 0.40 0.06 -16.24
CA PRO A 19 0.48 0.00 -17.69
C PRO A 19 -0.86 -0.46 -18.29
N ALA A 20 -1.24 0.15 -19.41
CA ALA A 20 -2.50 -0.14 -20.09
C ALA A 20 -2.46 -1.46 -20.86
N GLY A 21 -3.63 -2.04 -21.09
CA GLY A 21 -3.85 -3.18 -21.99
C GLY A 21 -3.90 -4.56 -21.32
N GLN A 22 -3.60 -4.67 -20.02
CA GLN A 22 -3.59 -5.97 -19.33
C GLN A 22 -3.85 -5.86 -17.81
N ALA A 23 -3.96 -7.03 -17.18
CA ALA A 23 -4.05 -7.16 -15.75
C ALA A 23 -2.65 -7.28 -15.11
N TRP A 24 -2.53 -6.73 -13.91
CA TRP A 24 -1.29 -6.69 -13.14
C TRP A 24 -1.57 -7.13 -11.72
N LEU A 25 -0.69 -7.99 -11.19
CA LEU A 25 -0.64 -8.26 -9.76
C LEU A 25 0.21 -7.17 -9.12
N VAL A 26 -0.40 -6.39 -8.23
CA VAL A 26 0.25 -5.31 -7.50
C VAL A 26 0.45 -5.74 -6.06
N ILE A 27 1.69 -5.81 -5.62
CA ILE A 27 2.07 -6.16 -4.25
C ILE A 27 2.67 -4.92 -3.59
N VAL A 28 2.10 -4.52 -2.45
CA VAL A 28 2.62 -3.47 -1.58
C VAL A 28 3.19 -4.11 -0.33
N LYS A 29 4.46 -3.83 -0.06
CA LYS A 29 5.16 -4.27 1.14
C LYS A 29 5.43 -3.04 1.99
N ALA A 30 5.02 -3.07 3.24
CA ALA A 30 5.31 -2.00 4.17
C ALA A 30 5.88 -2.55 5.47
N SER A 31 6.83 -1.82 6.04
CA SER A 31 7.30 -2.05 7.40
C SER A 31 7.41 -0.73 8.14
N ALA A 32 7.31 -0.79 9.46
CA ALA A 32 7.38 0.39 10.29
C ALA A 32 8.02 0.12 11.65
N THR A 33 8.67 1.15 12.19
CA THR A 33 9.05 1.28 13.59
C THR A 33 8.56 2.63 14.12
N ASN A 34 8.24 2.74 15.41
CA ASN A 34 8.04 4.05 16.03
C ASN A 34 9.38 4.69 16.43
N ASN A 35 9.36 5.98 16.69
CA ASN A 35 10.52 6.74 17.16
C ASN A 35 11.07 6.33 18.55
N LEU A 36 10.37 5.42 19.24
CA LEU A 36 10.80 4.85 20.52
C LEU A 36 11.32 3.41 20.37
N ASP A 37 11.35 2.87 19.14
CA ASP A 37 11.73 1.50 18.78
C ASP A 37 11.02 0.37 19.56
N THR A 38 9.91 0.70 20.24
CA THR A 38 9.10 -0.23 21.02
C THR A 38 8.06 -0.96 20.18
N ASN A 39 7.63 -0.36 19.07
CA ASN A 39 6.62 -0.92 18.20
C ASN A 39 7.14 -1.18 16.79
N ARG A 40 6.71 -2.29 16.21
CA ARG A 40 7.11 -2.74 14.87
C ARG A 40 5.91 -3.28 14.12
N ALA A 41 5.92 -3.09 12.81
CA ALA A 41 4.94 -3.71 11.96
C ALA A 41 5.49 -4.10 10.59
N ALA A 42 4.87 -5.10 9.97
CA ALA A 42 5.09 -5.54 8.61
C ALA A 42 3.77 -6.01 7.99
N TYR A 43 3.48 -5.51 6.78
CA TYR A 43 2.28 -5.84 6.01
C TYR A 43 2.65 -6.08 4.56
N TRP A 44 2.20 -7.21 3.99
CA TRP A 44 2.23 -7.42 2.54
C TRP A 44 0.82 -7.58 2.02
N LYS A 45 0.41 -6.67 1.15
CA LYS A 45 -0.91 -6.65 0.54
C LYS A 45 -0.81 -6.83 -0.96
N ALA A 46 -1.71 -7.60 -1.54
CA ALA A 46 -1.81 -7.83 -2.97
C ALA A 46 -3.17 -7.40 -3.50
N ALA A 47 -3.19 -6.85 -4.71
CA ALA A 47 -4.39 -6.51 -5.45
C ALA A 47 -4.22 -6.87 -6.92
N LEU A 48 -5.26 -7.44 -7.53
CA LEU A 48 -5.34 -7.56 -8.99
C LEU A 48 -5.88 -6.25 -9.55
N VAL A 49 -5.16 -5.66 -10.50
CA VAL A 49 -5.54 -4.38 -11.12
C VAL A 49 -5.55 -4.53 -12.62
N TYR A 50 -6.67 -4.20 -13.26
CA TYR A 50 -6.80 -4.18 -14.72
C TYR A 50 -6.89 -2.74 -15.21
N ARG A 51 -6.13 -2.41 -16.26
CA ARG A 51 -6.26 -1.16 -16.98
C ARG A 51 -6.49 -1.45 -18.47
N PRO A 52 -7.66 -1.09 -19.03
CA PRO A 52 -7.89 -1.22 -20.47
C PRO A 52 -6.96 -0.29 -21.28
N SER A 53 -6.82 -0.55 -22.58
CA SER A 53 -6.01 0.29 -23.48
C SER A 53 -6.51 1.75 -23.54
N GLY A 54 -7.83 1.94 -23.44
CA GLY A 54 -8.47 3.23 -23.21
C GLY A 54 -9.28 3.20 -21.93
N GLY A 55 -8.94 4.06 -20.96
CA GLY A 55 -9.68 4.22 -19.70
C GLY A 55 -8.82 4.17 -18.44
N SER A 56 -9.50 4.28 -17.31
CA SER A 56 -8.92 4.27 -15.96
C SER A 56 -8.65 2.85 -15.46
N ALA A 57 -7.66 2.72 -14.58
CA ALA A 57 -7.38 1.47 -13.88
C ALA A 57 -8.53 1.13 -12.92
N THR A 58 -8.78 -0.17 -12.72
CA THR A 58 -9.78 -0.67 -11.78
C THR A 58 -9.23 -1.86 -11.00
N ARG A 59 -9.49 -1.91 -9.69
CA ARG A 59 -9.17 -3.07 -8.87
C ARG A 59 -10.19 -4.18 -9.12
N GLN A 60 -9.70 -5.37 -9.40
CA GLN A 60 -10.50 -6.57 -9.59
C GLN A 60 -10.58 -7.32 -8.26
N GLY A 61 -11.73 -7.26 -7.61
CA GLY A 61 -11.94 -7.88 -6.29
C GLY A 61 -11.35 -7.09 -5.11
N SER A 62 -11.09 -7.83 -4.02
CA SER A 62 -10.58 -7.29 -2.76
C SER A 62 -9.05 -7.28 -2.70
N VAL A 63 -8.51 -6.42 -1.84
CA VAL A 63 -7.11 -6.50 -1.43
C VAL A 63 -6.94 -7.72 -0.51
N ALA A 64 -5.92 -8.53 -0.77
CA ALA A 64 -5.60 -9.71 0.03
C ALA A 64 -4.29 -9.51 0.81
N SER A 65 -4.19 -10.12 1.99
CA SER A 65 -2.93 -10.21 2.72
C SER A 65 -2.09 -11.37 2.14
N VAL A 66 -0.85 -11.12 1.75
CA VAL A 66 0.10 -12.15 1.26
C VAL A 66 0.72 -12.92 2.43
N ILE A 67 0.95 -12.22 3.53
CA ILE A 67 1.31 -12.79 4.84
C ILE A 67 0.31 -12.29 5.88
N PRO A 68 0.14 -12.98 7.02
CA PRO A 68 -0.58 -12.41 8.15
C PRO A 68 0.03 -11.05 8.53
N ASP A 69 -0.83 -10.11 8.91
CA ASP A 69 -0.36 -8.80 9.36
C ASP A 69 0.44 -8.98 10.66
N ILE A 70 1.66 -8.45 10.68
CA ILE A 70 2.54 -8.52 11.84
C ILE A 70 2.57 -7.12 12.43
N GLU A 71 2.01 -6.92 13.61
CA GLU A 71 2.02 -5.62 14.28
C GLU A 71 2.04 -5.79 15.80
N SER A 72 2.78 -4.93 16.49
CA SER A 72 2.79 -4.89 17.96
C SER A 72 1.80 -3.88 18.54
N ASP A 73 1.27 -2.95 17.73
CA ASP A 73 0.22 -1.98 18.10
C ASP A 73 -0.89 -2.02 17.05
N THR A 74 -2.04 -2.59 17.42
CA THR A 74 -3.19 -2.78 16.52
C THR A 74 -3.87 -1.48 16.10
N ASN A 75 -3.45 -0.32 16.64
CA ASN A 75 -3.97 0.98 16.23
C ASN A 75 -3.30 1.53 14.96
N TRP A 76 -2.28 0.86 14.42
CA TRP A 76 -1.61 1.31 13.20
C TRP A 76 -2.46 1.04 11.96
N GLY A 77 -3.46 0.15 12.02
CA GLY A 77 -4.48 0.01 10.96
C GLY A 77 -3.97 -0.53 9.62
N GLY A 78 -2.67 -0.85 9.54
CA GLY A 78 -2.04 -1.51 8.41
C GLY A 78 -1.87 -0.67 7.15
N VAL A 79 -1.83 -1.39 6.02
CA VAL A 79 -1.63 -0.86 4.68
C VAL A 79 -2.82 -1.15 3.80
N ASN A 80 -3.19 -0.15 3.00
CA ASN A 80 -4.28 -0.26 2.04
C ASN A 80 -3.78 0.07 0.63
N ILE A 81 -4.50 -0.46 -0.36
CA ILE A 81 -4.25 -0.24 -1.79
C ILE A 81 -5.51 0.36 -2.39
N THR A 82 -5.44 1.58 -2.90
CA THR A 82 -6.54 2.28 -3.57
C THR A 82 -6.20 2.60 -5.02
N ILE A 83 -7.21 2.86 -5.84
CA ILE A 83 -7.06 3.19 -7.26
C ILE A 83 -7.60 4.61 -7.47
N SER A 84 -6.83 5.45 -8.16
CA SER A 84 -7.26 6.79 -8.57
C SER A 84 -6.81 7.06 -10.00
N GLY A 85 -7.77 7.20 -10.92
CA GLY A 85 -7.47 7.37 -12.33
C GLY A 85 -6.68 6.19 -12.90
N ASN A 86 -5.42 6.43 -13.28
CA ASN A 86 -4.54 5.41 -13.85
C ASN A 86 -3.57 4.79 -12.84
N ASP A 87 -3.63 5.26 -11.59
CA ASP A 87 -2.63 5.00 -10.58
C ASP A 87 -3.17 4.13 -9.45
N VAL A 88 -2.27 3.33 -8.89
CA VAL A 88 -2.45 2.66 -7.61
C VAL A 88 -1.75 3.47 -6.54
N LEU A 89 -2.43 3.65 -5.41
CA LEU A 89 -1.94 4.36 -4.26
C LEU A 89 -1.86 3.41 -3.07
N ALA A 90 -0.73 3.41 -2.36
CA ALA A 90 -0.62 2.77 -1.06
C ALA A 90 -0.83 3.81 0.03
N THR A 91 -1.66 3.47 1.01
CA THR A 91 -1.78 4.27 2.23
C THR A 91 -1.37 3.43 3.42
N VAL A 92 -0.71 4.09 4.36
CA VAL A 92 -0.36 3.54 5.67
C VAL A 92 -1.13 4.33 6.72
N GLN A 93 -1.66 3.66 7.73
CA GLN A 93 -2.27 4.33 8.86
C GLN A 93 -1.26 4.44 10.00
N GLY A 94 -1.40 5.47 10.83
CA GLY A 94 -0.60 5.65 12.03
C GLY A 94 -1.47 5.90 13.24
N LYS A 95 -0.81 6.05 14.39
CA LYS A 95 -1.45 6.40 15.65
C LYS A 95 -1.26 7.90 15.91
N ASN A 96 -2.35 8.57 16.29
CA ASN A 96 -2.30 10.00 16.60
C ASN A 96 -1.29 10.29 17.72
N GLY A 97 -0.46 11.31 17.54
CA GLY A 97 0.59 11.68 18.50
C GLY A 97 1.83 10.79 18.50
N VAL A 98 1.95 9.83 17.57
CA VAL A 98 3.12 8.95 17.44
C VAL A 98 3.76 9.12 16.07
N ASN A 99 5.07 9.36 16.05
CA ASN A 99 5.85 9.38 14.82
C ASN A 99 6.21 7.94 14.44
N ILE A 100 5.72 7.50 13.28
CA ILE A 100 5.93 6.16 12.75
C ILE A 100 6.73 6.26 11.46
N ASN A 101 7.86 5.57 11.44
CA ASN A 101 8.79 5.55 10.33
C ASN A 101 8.42 4.43 9.36
N TRP A 102 7.55 4.73 8.41
CA TRP A 102 7.13 3.76 7.39
C TRP A 102 8.14 3.64 6.26
N ARG A 103 8.36 2.40 5.82
CA ARG A 103 9.06 2.05 4.59
C ARG A 103 8.10 1.27 3.72
N VAL A 104 7.88 1.74 2.48
CA VAL A 104 6.96 1.12 1.53
C VAL A 104 7.70 0.78 0.25
N SER A 105 7.48 -0.42 -0.27
CA SER A 105 7.99 -0.89 -1.56
C SER A 105 6.90 -1.62 -2.35
N TRP A 106 7.14 -1.78 -3.65
CA TRP A 106 6.14 -2.25 -4.62
C TRP A 106 6.72 -3.32 -5.53
N GLU A 107 5.87 -4.26 -5.92
CA GLU A 107 6.08 -5.14 -7.07
C GLU A 107 4.85 -5.05 -7.97
N ILE A 108 5.06 -4.84 -9.27
CA ILE A 108 4.01 -4.84 -10.29
C ILE A 108 4.39 -5.92 -11.28
N LEU A 109 3.70 -7.05 -11.18
CA LEU A 109 4.00 -8.25 -11.95
C LEU A 109 2.94 -8.40 -13.04
N PRO A 110 3.34 -8.66 -14.29
CA PRO A 110 2.37 -8.95 -15.33
C PRO A 110 1.61 -10.22 -14.93
N ASN A 111 0.27 -10.15 -14.98
CA ASN A 111 -0.56 -11.32 -14.71
C ASN A 111 -0.69 -12.13 -16.01
N THR A 112 0.40 -12.77 -16.42
CA THR A 112 0.43 -13.67 -17.57
C THR A 112 0.09 -15.08 -17.11
N GLU A 113 -1.01 -15.63 -17.63
CA GLU A 113 -1.22 -17.08 -17.70
C GLU A 113 -0.33 -17.69 -18.78
#